data_AF-A0AAF1JXT3-F1
#
_entry.id   AF-A0AAF1JXT3-F1
#
_cell.length_a   1.000
_cell.length_b   1.000
_cell.length_c   1.000
_cell.angle_alpha   90.00
_cell.angle_beta   90.00
_cell.angle_gamma   90.00
#
_symmetry.space_group_name_H-M   'P 1'
#
loop_
_entity.id
_entity.type
_entity.pdbx_description
1 polymer ?
#
loop_
_entity_poly.entity_id
_entity_poly.type
_entity_poly.pdbx_seq_one_letter_code
_entity_poly.pdbx_strand_id
1 'polypeptide(L)' 'MRAGLALAALLLTAMPAAAAWTVFCVNGRVTVDARSEAVLRADRGTACALSRGFSSLPEAQAQAQSRTGGVGGFCSCR' A
#
# COMPACT_ATOMS: atom_id res chain seq x y z
N MET A 1 -40.52 18.14 35.20
CA MET A 1 -40.98 18.25 33.79
C MET A 1 -39.77 17.97 32.91
N ARG A 2 -39.76 16.81 32.22
CA ARG A 2 -39.61 16.68 30.76
C ARG A 2 -38.30 17.29 30.21
N ALA A 3 -37.33 16.45 29.89
CA ALA A 3 -37.05 15.94 28.53
C ALA A 3 -35.83 16.70 27.97
N GLY A 4 -34.90 16.11 27.23
CA GLY A 4 -34.80 14.78 26.67
C GLY A 4 -33.37 14.58 26.13
N LEU A 5 -33.09 13.34 25.76
CA LEU A 5 -31.86 12.86 25.14
C LEU A 5 -31.39 13.78 24.00
N ALA A 6 -30.08 14.02 23.95
CA ALA A 6 -29.39 14.29 22.69
C ALA A 6 -28.09 13.49 22.65
N LEU A 7 -28.22 12.16 22.54
CA LEU A 7 -27.19 11.33 21.93
C LEU A 7 -27.12 11.71 20.44
N ALA A 8 -26.31 12.71 20.12
CA ALA A 8 -25.89 12.95 18.75
C ALA A 8 -24.72 12.02 18.42
N ALA A 9 -25.06 10.75 18.21
CA ALA A 9 -24.23 9.85 17.41
C ALA A 9 -24.34 10.30 15.95
N LEU A 10 -23.25 10.69 15.31
CA LEU A 10 -23.15 10.64 13.85
C LEU A 10 -21.67 10.53 13.43
N LEU A 11 -21.21 9.28 13.37
CA LEU A 11 -20.46 8.71 12.26
C LEU A 11 -19.30 9.56 11.73
N LEU A 12 -18.14 9.42 12.38
CA LEU A 12 -16.86 9.50 11.66
C LEU A 12 -16.86 8.36 10.62
N THR A 13 -17.28 8.66 9.41
CA THR A 13 -17.02 7.81 8.25
C THR A 13 -15.50 7.82 8.03
N ALA A 14 -14.82 6.82 8.58
CA ALA A 14 -13.48 6.47 8.16
C ALA A 14 -13.58 6.11 6.67
N MET A 15 -13.37 7.09 5.80
CA MET A 15 -13.21 6.83 4.38
C MET A 15 -12.09 5.80 4.26
N PRO A 16 -12.30 4.66 3.58
CA PRO A 16 -11.22 3.74 3.33
C PRO A 16 -10.18 4.54 2.54
N ALA A 17 -9.00 4.73 3.11
CA ALA A 17 -7.88 5.28 2.37
C ALA A 17 -7.75 4.42 1.12
N ALA A 18 -7.97 5.03 -0.06
CA ALA A 18 -7.89 4.33 -1.32
C ALA A 18 -6.59 3.53 -1.33
N ALA A 19 -6.70 2.21 -1.51
CA ALA A 19 -5.56 1.31 -1.43
C ALA A 19 -4.53 1.72 -2.48
N ALA A 20 -3.51 2.46 -2.07
CA ALA A 20 -2.47 2.96 -2.95
C ALA A 20 -1.46 1.84 -3.17
N TRP A 21 -1.44 1.29 -4.37
CA TRP A 21 -0.49 0.27 -4.75
C TRP A 21 0.92 0.86 -4.76
N THR A 22 1.87 0.05 -4.33
CA THR A 22 3.28 0.43 -4.24
C THR A 22 4.14 -0.67 -4.83
N VAL A 23 5.14 -0.28 -5.62
CA VAL A 23 6.18 -1.16 -6.11
C VAL A 23 7.25 -1.26 -5.02
N PHE A 24 7.49 -2.46 -4.52
CA PHE A 24 8.48 -2.77 -3.51
C PHE A 24 9.59 -3.64 -4.07
N CYS A 25 10.78 -3.54 -3.48
CA CYS A 25 11.78 -4.58 -3.55
C CYS A 25 11.71 -5.40 -2.28
N VAL A 26 11.41 -6.70 -2.38
CA VAL A 26 11.26 -7.62 -1.24
C VAL A 26 12.19 -8.80 -1.46
N ASN A 27 13.15 -9.02 -0.56
CA ASN A 27 14.15 -10.09 -0.68
C ASN A 27 14.84 -10.14 -2.07
N GLY A 28 15.19 -8.98 -2.60
CA GLY A 28 15.85 -8.83 -3.90
C GLY A 28 14.94 -9.04 -5.11
N ARG A 29 13.61 -9.13 -4.91
CA ARG A 29 12.63 -9.30 -5.99
C ARG A 29 11.55 -8.24 -5.97
N VAL A 30 11.21 -7.75 -7.16
CA VAL A 30 10.18 -6.73 -7.35
C VAL A 30 8.82 -7.32 -7.03
N THR A 31 8.06 -6.66 -6.17
CA THR A 31 6.71 -7.04 -5.76
C THR A 31 5.81 -5.81 -5.81
N VAL A 32 4.55 -5.97 -6.18
CA VAL A 32 3.53 -4.91 -6.09
C VAL A 32 2.54 -5.29 -5.00
N ASP A 33 2.32 -4.40 -4.05
CA ASP A 33 1.43 -4.66 -2.91
C ASP A 33 0.76 -3.35 -2.47
N ALA A 34 -0.43 -3.46 -1.88
CA ALA A 34 -1.15 -2.34 -1.27
C ALA A 34 -0.85 -2.17 0.22
N ARG A 35 -0.19 -3.16 0.84
CA ARG A 35 0.26 -3.11 2.23
C ARG A 35 1.43 -2.15 2.40
N SER A 36 1.62 -1.68 3.64
CA SER A 36 2.73 -0.81 3.96
C SER A 36 4.08 -1.56 3.98
N GLU A 37 5.15 -0.82 3.76
CA GLU A 37 6.52 -1.35 3.81
C GLU A 37 6.85 -2.01 5.16
N ALA A 38 6.32 -1.46 6.26
CA ALA A 38 6.52 -2.00 7.60
C ALA A 38 5.91 -3.41 7.73
N VAL A 39 4.71 -3.62 7.18
CA VAL A 39 4.05 -4.94 7.16
C VAL A 39 4.85 -5.92 6.31
N LEU A 40 5.32 -5.49 5.14
CA LEU A 40 6.14 -6.35 4.28
C LEU A 40 7.49 -6.70 4.89
N ARG A 41 8.15 -5.76 5.59
CA ARG A 41 9.38 -6.05 6.35
C ARG A 41 9.13 -7.01 7.51
N ALA A 42 8.04 -6.83 8.25
CA ALA A 42 7.70 -7.72 9.34
C ALA A 42 7.40 -9.16 8.85
N ASP A 43 6.70 -9.29 7.71
CA ASP A 43 6.33 -10.58 7.13
C ASP A 43 7.51 -11.29 6.44
N ARG A 44 8.39 -10.53 5.76
CA ARG A 44 9.38 -11.10 4.83
C ARG A 44 10.83 -10.74 5.11
N GLY A 45 11.10 -9.98 6.17
CA GLY A 45 12.42 -9.54 6.59
C GLY A 45 12.87 -8.26 5.89
N THR A 46 13.14 -8.33 4.57
CA THR A 46 13.61 -7.15 3.80
C THR A 46 12.56 -6.64 2.84
N ALA A 47 12.24 -5.35 2.94
CA ALA A 47 11.40 -4.63 1.99
C ALA A 47 11.75 -3.15 1.95
N CYS A 48 11.76 -2.57 0.75
CA CYS A 48 11.86 -1.13 0.53
C CYS A 48 10.93 -0.71 -0.61
N ALA A 49 10.33 0.48 -0.51
CA ALA A 49 9.51 1.01 -1.59
C ALA A 49 10.37 1.61 -2.71
N LEU A 50 10.13 1.16 -3.93
CA LEU A 50 10.75 1.69 -5.15
C LEU A 50 9.91 2.81 -5.78
N SER A 51 8.58 2.72 -5.71
CA SER A 51 7.65 3.75 -6.18
C SER A 51 6.27 3.56 -5.53
N ARG A 52 5.61 4.64 -5.13
CA ARG A 52 4.34 4.63 -4.38
C ARG A 52 3.25 5.41 -5.10
N GLY A 53 2.00 5.26 -4.65
CA GLY A 53 0.91 6.17 -4.99
C GLY A 53 0.11 5.76 -6.23
N PHE A 54 0.18 4.50 -6.64
CA PHE A 54 -0.58 4.01 -7.78
C PHE A 54 -2.02 3.73 -7.39
N SER A 55 -2.95 4.19 -8.21
CA SER A 55 -4.38 4.06 -7.98
C SER A 55 -4.89 2.64 -8.27
N SER A 56 -4.14 1.87 -9.05
CA SER A 56 -4.50 0.52 -9.47
C SER A 56 -3.28 -0.40 -9.57
N LEU A 57 -3.52 -1.70 -9.43
CA LEU A 57 -2.49 -2.73 -9.59
C LEU A 57 -1.88 -2.74 -11.00
N PRO A 58 -2.65 -2.63 -12.10
CA PRO A 58 -2.08 -2.58 -13.45
C PRO A 58 -1.11 -1.40 -13.66
N GLU A 59 -1.43 -0.24 -13.10
CA GLU A 59 -0.57 0.96 -13.16
C GLU A 59 0.77 0.72 -12.45
N ALA A 60 0.71 0.19 -11.22
CA ALA A 60 1.92 -0.17 -10.46
C ALA A 60 2.75 -1.25 -11.17
N GLN A 61 2.10 -2.24 -11.79
CA GLN A 61 2.78 -3.29 -12.56
C GLN A 61 3.43 -2.74 -13.83
N ALA A 62 2.77 -1.84 -14.56
CA ALA A 62 3.36 -1.17 -15.71
C ALA A 62 4.61 -0.36 -15.31
N GLN A 63 4.57 0.29 -14.14
CA GLN A 63 5.75 0.98 -13.62
C GLN A 63 6.87 0.02 -13.20
N ALA A 64 6.52 -1.10 -12.57
CA ALA A 64 7.49 -2.16 -12.26
C ALA A 64 8.12 -2.71 -13.56
N GLN A 65 7.32 -2.89 -14.61
CA GLN A 65 7.80 -3.33 -15.91
C GLN A 65 8.80 -2.35 -16.51
N SER A 66 8.48 -1.05 -16.51
CA SER A 66 9.31 -0.02 -17.13
C SER A 66 10.64 0.23 -16.41
N ARG A 67 10.68 0.08 -15.08
CA ARG A 67 11.87 0.43 -14.27
C ARG A 67 12.72 -0.75 -13.85
N THR A 68 12.12 -1.92 -13.65
CA THR A 68 12.79 -3.07 -13.02
C THR A 68 12.62 -4.38 -13.78
N GLY A 69 12.05 -4.33 -14.99
CA GLY A 69 11.80 -5.52 -15.81
C GLY A 69 10.59 -6.35 -15.36
N GLY A 70 9.76 -5.81 -14.46
CA GLY A 70 8.50 -6.41 -14.03
C GLY A 70 8.52 -7.01 -12.63
N VAL A 71 7.36 -7.52 -12.21
CA VAL A 71 7.20 -8.28 -10.95
C VAL A 71 8.04 -9.56 -11.03
N GLY A 72 8.77 -9.87 -9.95
CA GLY A 72 9.71 -10.99 -9.89
C GLY A 72 11.10 -10.68 -10.45
N GLY A 73 11.26 -9.53 -11.12
CA GLY A 73 12.56 -9.01 -11.55
C GLY A 73 13.50 -8.78 -10.37
N PHE A 74 14.81 -8.80 -10.64
CA PHE A 74 15.83 -8.53 -9.61
C PHE A 74 15.82 -7.05 -9.23
N CYS A 75 15.93 -6.77 -7.93
CA CYS A 75 16.05 -5.42 -7.41
C CYS A 75 16.96 -5.38 -6.19
N SER A 76 17.35 -4.17 -5.78
CA SER A 76 18.07 -3.94 -4.54
C SER A 76 17.50 -2.73 -3.82
N CYS A 77 17.49 -2.77 -2.50
CA CYS A 77 17.20 -1.61 -1.66
C CYS A 77 18.46 -0.77 -1.59
N ARG A 78 18.55 0.23 -2.47
CA ARG A 78 19.54 1.31 -2.37
C ARG A 78 19.02 2.44 -1.51
#